data_AF-A0A964R5F6-F1
#
_entry.id   AF-A0A964R5F6-F1
#
_cell.length_a   1.000
_cell.length_b   1.000
_cell.length_c   1.000
_cell.angle_alpha   90.00
_cell.angle_beta   90.00
_cell.angle_gamma   90.00
#
_symmetry.space_group_name_H-M   'P 1'
#
loop_
_entity.id
_entity.type
_entity.pdbx_description
1 polymer ?
#
loop_
_entity_poly.entity_id
_entity_poly.type
_entity_poly.pdbx_seq_one_letter_code
_entity_poly.pdbx_strand_id
1 'polypeptide(L)'
;MKKLTHLIIVLFVGLAPLSAYAAIAVDVSNNCVVKDTTNTEHTFPKSDSPSNYLGICLLAAAKEASLVNFTLTNDSSFGLYIQSVNGTNPGSTEYWALWKNGASSSCGIGCTPLVAGDTISLILTDWMSNVESTTVSFSVQSLIAPPPPRSSISGGGIPQSKLSVENTLVYLASTQQEDGSFGPLFLSDWVAIAFAAVDPGEAKAKLRKYFLETIPTLSKVTDYERHAMALLALGINPYSGTPVNYIAPIVHAFDGKQIGDPHLDNDDIFALFPLLSAGYTTYDPIIQKTAASIVSAQQRNGSWDGSIDMTAAAIQALVPVRILPDVSLALIRAEGYLRSEKPSNSFSTSWVRQATSALSWTPSGWAENSFTEKDYLAELQQSDGGIEPESSDVQTRVWASAYAVPAALGKSWPMLLQSFEKQNIPEKIDTAPPVIQPAATTTITTPSIASVPTTPSLQEKQKVEVPLTARSLPLLIDRQTAAVASAPTGSLFKGVWDSMVAFFTHW
;
A
#
# COMPACT_ATOMS: atom_id res chain seq x y z
N MET A 1 31.98 -37.00 -54.83
CA MET A 1 30.57 -37.44 -54.73
C MET A 1 30.31 -38.02 -53.34
N LYS A 2 29.80 -37.22 -52.39
CA LYS A 2 29.16 -37.68 -51.16
C LYS A 2 27.98 -36.73 -50.90
N LYS A 3 26.76 -37.26 -51.02
CA LYS A 3 25.50 -36.55 -50.79
C LYS A 3 25.31 -36.32 -49.29
N LEU A 4 25.04 -35.08 -48.90
CA LEU A 4 24.67 -34.70 -47.53
C LEU A 4 23.14 -34.76 -47.43
N THR A 5 22.64 -35.84 -46.83
CA THR A 5 21.22 -36.06 -46.57
C THR A 5 20.76 -35.12 -45.45
N HIS A 6 19.84 -34.19 -45.74
CA HIS A 6 19.17 -33.39 -44.72
C HIS A 6 18.15 -34.24 -43.97
N LEU A 7 18.32 -34.36 -42.66
CA LEU A 7 17.38 -34.98 -41.74
C LEU A 7 16.35 -33.91 -41.34
N ILE A 8 15.14 -33.97 -41.90
CA ILE A 8 14.00 -33.18 -41.45
C ILE A 8 13.41 -33.89 -40.24
N ILE A 9 13.60 -33.32 -39.04
CA ILE A 9 12.90 -33.74 -37.83
C ILE A 9 11.51 -33.10 -37.89
N VAL A 10 10.50 -33.87 -38.31
CA VAL A 10 9.09 -33.50 -38.14
C VAL A 10 8.70 -33.83 -36.71
N LEU A 11 8.65 -32.79 -35.86
CA LEU A 11 8.12 -32.91 -34.52
C LEU A 11 6.59 -33.02 -34.61
N PHE A 12 6.07 -34.24 -34.56
CA PHE A 12 4.64 -34.49 -34.35
C PHE A 12 4.29 -34.11 -32.90
N VAL A 13 3.85 -32.86 -32.70
CA VAL A 13 3.12 -32.50 -31.48
C VAL A 13 1.73 -33.12 -31.64
N GLY A 14 1.53 -34.27 -31.01
CA GLY A 14 0.20 -34.83 -30.82
C GLY A 14 -0.61 -33.85 -29.97
N LEU A 15 -1.43 -33.02 -30.63
CA LEU A 15 -2.53 -32.32 -29.98
C LEU A 15 -3.52 -33.38 -29.51
N ALA A 16 -3.37 -33.81 -28.25
CA ALA A 16 -4.49 -34.39 -27.52
C ALA A 16 -5.60 -33.32 -27.49
N PRO A 17 -6.86 -33.67 -27.78
CA PRO A 17 -7.94 -32.71 -27.64
C PRO A 17 -8.05 -32.36 -26.16
N LEU A 18 -7.70 -31.13 -25.80
CA LEU A 18 -8.15 -30.52 -24.54
C LEU A 18 -9.68 -30.39 -24.66
N SER A 19 -10.40 -31.46 -24.32
CA SER A 19 -11.76 -31.32 -23.83
C SER A 19 -11.66 -30.58 -22.51
N ALA A 20 -11.65 -29.25 -22.57
CA ALA A 20 -11.91 -28.41 -21.42
C ALA A 20 -13.35 -28.69 -21.01
N TYR A 21 -13.55 -29.66 -20.11
CA TYR A 21 -14.77 -29.71 -19.33
C TYR A 21 -14.85 -28.38 -18.59
N ALA A 22 -15.83 -27.55 -18.97
CA ALA A 22 -16.07 -26.29 -18.29
C ALA A 22 -16.29 -26.59 -16.80
N ALA A 23 -15.46 -25.99 -15.94
CA ALA A 23 -15.61 -26.13 -14.51
C ALA A 23 -16.95 -25.56 -14.08
N ILE A 24 -17.60 -26.23 -13.12
CA ILE A 24 -18.91 -25.81 -12.62
C ILE A 24 -18.72 -24.57 -11.75
N ALA A 25 -19.34 -23.45 -12.11
CA ALA A 25 -19.33 -22.22 -11.34
C ALA A 25 -20.18 -22.39 -10.06
N VAL A 26 -19.58 -22.17 -8.89
CA VAL A 26 -20.23 -22.34 -7.58
C VAL A 26 -19.88 -21.18 -6.67
N ASP A 27 -20.88 -20.64 -5.99
CA ASP A 27 -20.70 -19.68 -4.92
C ASP A 27 -20.43 -20.40 -3.59
N VAL A 28 -19.40 -19.99 -2.85
CA VAL A 28 -18.88 -20.76 -1.70
C VAL A 28 -19.15 -20.05 -0.39
N SER A 29 -19.89 -20.70 0.51
CA SER A 29 -20.15 -20.18 1.86
C SER A 29 -18.88 -20.14 2.73
N ASN A 30 -18.75 -19.14 3.61
CA ASN A 30 -17.65 -18.99 4.60
C ASN A 30 -17.76 -19.95 5.80
N ASN A 31 -18.84 -20.71 5.85
CA ASN A 31 -19.02 -21.84 6.74
C ASN A 31 -19.93 -22.86 6.08
N CYS A 32 -19.81 -24.09 6.50
CA CYS A 32 -20.66 -25.16 6.04
C CYS A 32 -20.72 -26.26 7.10
N VAL A 33 -21.84 -26.99 7.09
CA VAL A 33 -21.98 -28.23 7.84
C VAL A 33 -22.08 -29.36 6.84
N VAL A 34 -21.18 -30.32 6.93
CA VAL A 34 -21.21 -31.54 6.12
C VAL A 34 -21.40 -32.77 7.00
N LYS A 35 -22.06 -33.79 6.48
CA LYS A 35 -22.26 -35.06 7.17
C LYS A 35 -21.38 -36.14 6.57
N ASP A 36 -20.78 -36.95 7.45
CA ASP A 36 -20.11 -38.18 7.02
C ASP A 36 -21.10 -39.35 6.89
N THR A 37 -20.60 -40.52 6.46
CA THR A 37 -21.35 -41.77 6.30
C THR A 37 -21.99 -42.29 7.58
N THR A 38 -21.59 -41.78 8.75
CA THR A 38 -22.20 -42.11 10.06
C THR A 38 -23.29 -41.10 10.47
N ASN A 39 -23.59 -40.11 9.61
CA ASN A 39 -24.44 -38.96 9.89
C ASN A 39 -23.88 -38.00 10.96
N THR A 40 -22.58 -38.09 11.28
CA THR A 40 -21.94 -37.14 12.19
C THR A 40 -21.76 -35.81 11.45
N GLU A 41 -22.17 -34.71 12.09
CA GLU A 41 -22.04 -33.36 11.56
C GLU A 41 -20.64 -32.78 11.81
N HIS A 42 -20.04 -32.25 10.74
CA HIS A 42 -18.74 -31.59 10.77
C HIS A 42 -18.91 -30.15 10.30
N THR A 43 -18.74 -29.21 11.23
CA THR A 43 -18.75 -27.77 10.94
C THR A 43 -17.36 -27.31 10.51
N PHE A 44 -17.31 -26.52 9.44
CA PHE A 44 -16.13 -25.83 8.93
C PHE A 44 -16.42 -24.33 8.79
N PRO A 45 -15.40 -23.46 8.93
CA PRO A 45 -14.01 -23.76 9.30
C PRO A 45 -13.87 -24.28 10.74
N LYS A 46 -12.81 -25.06 11.00
CA LYS A 46 -12.34 -25.38 12.36
C LYS A 46 -11.52 -24.20 12.92
N SER A 47 -11.32 -24.15 14.23
CA SER A 47 -10.58 -23.05 14.90
C SER A 47 -9.14 -22.88 14.41
N ASP A 48 -8.54 -23.94 13.89
CA ASP A 48 -7.18 -24.00 13.33
C ASP A 48 -7.17 -23.98 11.78
N SER A 49 -8.32 -23.74 11.15
CA SER A 49 -8.39 -23.71 9.69
C SER A 49 -7.62 -22.53 9.11
N PRO A 50 -6.91 -22.74 7.98
CA PRO A 50 -6.09 -21.70 7.36
C PRO A 50 -6.91 -20.64 6.61
N SER A 51 -8.23 -20.85 6.48
CA SER A 51 -9.17 -19.95 5.80
C SER A 51 -10.60 -20.23 6.26
N ASN A 52 -11.47 -19.22 6.16
CA ASN A 52 -12.92 -19.39 6.33
C ASN A 52 -13.58 -19.97 5.06
N TYR A 53 -12.97 -19.79 3.89
CA TYR A 53 -13.43 -20.35 2.63
C TYR A 53 -12.60 -21.56 2.28
N LEU A 54 -13.24 -22.72 2.37
CA LEU A 54 -12.57 -24.02 2.28
C LEU A 54 -13.16 -24.84 1.14
N GLY A 55 -12.30 -25.68 0.54
CA GLY A 55 -12.69 -26.67 -0.49
C GLY A 55 -13.94 -27.47 -0.11
N ILE A 56 -14.10 -27.80 1.16
CA ILE A 56 -15.24 -28.59 1.64
C ILE A 56 -16.56 -27.80 1.56
N CYS A 57 -16.52 -26.49 1.76
CA CYS A 57 -17.72 -25.65 1.65
C CYS A 57 -18.11 -25.37 0.20
N LEU A 58 -17.14 -25.42 -0.72
CA LEU A 58 -17.42 -25.46 -2.16
C LEU A 58 -18.19 -26.74 -2.54
N LEU A 59 -17.75 -27.90 -2.04
CA LEU A 59 -18.48 -29.15 -2.29
C LEU A 59 -19.87 -29.14 -1.65
N ALA A 60 -20.00 -28.64 -0.42
CA ALA A 60 -21.29 -28.51 0.25
C ALA A 60 -22.28 -27.68 -0.57
N ALA A 61 -21.87 -26.49 -1.02
CA ALA A 61 -22.68 -25.61 -1.88
C ALA A 61 -23.03 -26.27 -3.22
N ALA A 62 -22.07 -26.94 -3.85
CA ALA A 62 -22.29 -27.67 -5.10
C ALA A 62 -23.31 -28.81 -4.93
N LYS A 63 -23.32 -29.48 -3.77
CA LYS A 63 -24.29 -30.54 -3.46
C LYS A 63 -25.68 -30.01 -3.16
N GLU A 64 -25.79 -28.89 -2.44
CA GLU A 64 -27.07 -28.20 -2.23
C GLU A 64 -27.70 -27.74 -3.55
N ALA A 65 -26.87 -27.23 -4.47
CA ALA A 65 -27.30 -26.87 -5.82
C ALA A 65 -27.55 -28.08 -6.74
N SER A 66 -27.44 -29.32 -6.25
CA SER A 66 -27.58 -30.56 -7.03
C SER A 66 -26.61 -30.68 -8.21
N LEU A 67 -25.45 -30.00 -8.14
CA LEU A 67 -24.41 -30.00 -9.16
C LEU A 67 -23.43 -31.16 -8.99
N VAL A 68 -23.32 -31.69 -7.78
CA VAL A 68 -22.55 -32.88 -7.46
C VAL A 68 -23.22 -33.65 -6.33
N ASN A 69 -23.07 -34.97 -6.32
CA ASN A 69 -23.32 -35.76 -5.13
C ASN A 69 -22.00 -36.31 -4.59
N PHE A 70 -21.77 -36.27 -3.29
CA PHE A 70 -20.58 -36.87 -2.69
C PHE A 70 -20.88 -37.42 -1.30
N THR A 71 -20.05 -38.37 -0.86
CA THR A 71 -20.05 -38.89 0.51
C THR A 71 -18.69 -38.66 1.15
N LEU A 72 -18.70 -38.38 2.46
CA LEU A 72 -17.51 -38.22 3.27
C LEU A 72 -17.40 -39.36 4.26
N THR A 73 -16.19 -39.80 4.57
CA THR A 73 -15.92 -40.71 5.69
C THR A 73 -14.88 -40.07 6.59
N ASN A 74 -15.02 -40.28 7.89
CA ASN A 74 -14.08 -39.79 8.89
C ASN A 74 -13.30 -40.99 9.45
N ASP A 75 -12.00 -41.03 9.19
CA ASP A 75 -11.13 -42.06 9.73
C ASP A 75 -10.23 -41.50 10.85
N SER A 76 -9.96 -42.33 11.85
CA SER A 76 -9.13 -41.94 13.01
C SER A 76 -7.68 -41.56 12.65
N SER A 77 -7.16 -42.08 11.53
CA SER A 77 -5.79 -41.85 11.05
C SER A 77 -5.72 -40.78 9.96
N PHE A 78 -6.74 -40.67 9.11
CA PHE A 78 -6.74 -39.78 7.94
C PHE A 78 -7.63 -38.53 8.09
N GLY A 79 -8.46 -38.47 9.13
CA GLY A 79 -9.46 -37.42 9.28
C GLY A 79 -10.60 -37.54 8.26
N LEU A 80 -11.27 -36.41 7.98
CA LEU A 80 -12.41 -36.36 7.07
C LEU A 80 -11.95 -36.31 5.60
N TYR A 81 -12.34 -37.30 4.79
CA TYR A 81 -12.00 -37.36 3.36
C TYR A 81 -13.19 -37.81 2.49
N ILE A 82 -13.05 -37.66 1.17
CA ILE A 82 -14.09 -37.96 0.17
C ILE A 82 -14.10 -39.46 -0.14
N GLN A 83 -15.23 -40.12 0.12
CA GLN A 83 -15.43 -41.54 -0.09
C GLN A 83 -16.06 -41.86 -1.46
N SER A 84 -16.91 -40.97 -1.99
CA SER A 84 -17.47 -41.14 -3.33
C SER A 84 -17.86 -39.80 -3.94
N VAL A 85 -17.87 -39.72 -5.26
CA VAL A 85 -18.37 -38.58 -6.04
C VAL A 85 -19.30 -39.11 -7.15
N ASN A 86 -20.48 -38.52 -7.28
CA ASN A 86 -21.56 -38.89 -8.20
C ASN A 86 -21.89 -40.40 -8.20
N GLY A 87 -21.84 -41.04 -7.01
CA GLY A 87 -22.10 -42.48 -6.84
C GLY A 87 -20.93 -43.40 -7.20
N THR A 88 -19.80 -42.84 -7.64
CA THR A 88 -18.59 -43.61 -7.95
C THR A 88 -17.75 -43.77 -6.70
N ASN A 89 -17.64 -45.01 -6.24
CA ASN A 89 -16.77 -45.40 -5.13
C ASN A 89 -15.40 -45.82 -5.69
N PRO A 90 -14.28 -45.38 -5.10
CA PRO A 90 -12.97 -45.90 -5.44
C PRO A 90 -12.88 -47.41 -5.18
N GLY A 91 -12.22 -48.14 -6.07
CA GLY A 91 -11.78 -49.51 -5.85
C GLY A 91 -10.70 -49.63 -4.77
N SER A 92 -10.20 -50.84 -4.52
CA SER A 92 -9.25 -51.12 -3.43
C SER A 92 -7.95 -50.32 -3.49
N THR A 93 -7.60 -49.80 -4.67
CA THR A 93 -6.36 -49.04 -4.90
C THR A 93 -6.61 -47.64 -5.48
N GLU A 94 -7.87 -47.22 -5.49
CA GLU A 94 -8.25 -45.92 -6.02
C GLU A 94 -8.59 -44.96 -4.89
N TYR A 95 -8.45 -43.66 -5.14
CA TYR A 95 -8.90 -42.60 -4.26
C TYR A 95 -9.26 -41.34 -5.06
N TRP A 96 -10.03 -40.45 -4.46
CA TRP A 96 -10.32 -39.14 -5.03
C TRP A 96 -9.21 -38.15 -4.68
N ALA A 97 -8.32 -37.89 -5.63
CA ALA A 97 -7.23 -36.92 -5.50
C ALA A 97 -7.76 -35.49 -5.62
N LEU A 98 -7.25 -34.59 -4.77
CA LEU A 98 -7.63 -33.19 -4.74
C LEU A 98 -6.56 -32.33 -5.44
N TRP A 99 -7.01 -31.57 -6.43
CA TRP A 99 -6.20 -30.62 -7.17
C TRP A 99 -6.78 -29.22 -7.07
N LYS A 100 -5.90 -28.23 -6.88
CA LYS A 100 -6.22 -26.81 -6.91
C LYS A 100 -5.41 -26.16 -8.03
N ASN A 101 -6.08 -25.49 -8.95
CA ASN A 101 -5.47 -24.76 -10.08
C ASN A 101 -4.46 -25.61 -10.87
N GLY A 102 -4.76 -26.90 -11.08
CA GLY A 102 -3.89 -27.83 -11.81
C GLY A 102 -2.68 -28.33 -11.03
N ALA A 103 -2.60 -28.11 -9.72
CA ALA A 103 -1.59 -28.71 -8.84
C ALA A 103 -2.21 -29.50 -7.68
N SER A 104 -1.53 -30.55 -7.22
CA SER A 104 -1.96 -31.33 -6.04
C SER A 104 -2.01 -30.44 -4.79
N SER A 105 -3.10 -30.51 -4.03
CA SER A 105 -3.22 -29.73 -2.78
C SER A 105 -2.33 -30.31 -1.67
N SER A 106 -1.64 -29.44 -0.93
CA SER A 106 -0.79 -29.83 0.22
C SER A 106 -1.57 -30.20 1.47
N CYS A 107 -2.90 -30.08 1.43
CA CYS A 107 -3.78 -30.38 2.54
C CYS A 107 -5.15 -30.85 2.00
N GLY A 108 -5.91 -31.60 2.81
CA GLY A 108 -7.19 -32.16 2.40
C GLY A 108 -8.27 -31.11 2.08
N ILE A 109 -9.40 -31.57 1.55
CA ILE A 109 -10.51 -30.69 1.12
C ILE A 109 -11.06 -29.82 2.27
N GLY A 110 -10.99 -30.31 3.51
CA GLY A 110 -11.41 -29.59 4.73
C GLY A 110 -10.50 -28.46 5.20
N CYS A 111 -9.30 -28.32 4.64
CA CYS A 111 -8.37 -27.23 4.97
C CYS A 111 -7.87 -26.48 3.74
N THR A 112 -8.26 -26.89 2.53
CA THR A 112 -7.78 -26.27 1.29
C THR A 112 -8.38 -24.87 1.17
N PRO A 113 -7.59 -23.79 1.29
CA PRO A 113 -8.11 -22.44 1.24
C PRO A 113 -8.50 -22.06 -0.19
N LEU A 114 -9.62 -21.36 -0.35
CA LEU A 114 -10.15 -20.93 -1.63
C LEU A 114 -10.15 -19.40 -1.77
N VAL A 115 -9.89 -18.94 -2.98
CA VAL A 115 -10.16 -17.58 -3.47
C VAL A 115 -11.06 -17.63 -4.70
N ALA A 116 -11.74 -16.51 -5.02
CA ALA A 116 -12.54 -16.43 -6.24
C ALA A 116 -11.66 -16.66 -7.49
N GLY A 117 -12.20 -17.42 -8.45
CA GLY A 117 -11.48 -17.85 -9.65
C GLY A 117 -10.65 -19.13 -9.48
N ASP A 118 -10.47 -19.65 -8.26
CA ASP A 118 -9.83 -20.94 -8.07
C ASP A 118 -10.62 -22.05 -8.76
N THR A 119 -9.90 -23.02 -9.34
CA THR A 119 -10.47 -24.28 -9.83
C THR A 119 -10.08 -25.42 -8.91
N ILE A 120 -11.08 -26.14 -8.42
CA ILE A 120 -10.93 -27.36 -7.63
C ILE A 120 -11.33 -28.56 -8.47
N SER A 121 -10.44 -29.52 -8.60
CA SER A 121 -10.68 -30.77 -9.33
C SER A 121 -10.54 -31.97 -8.40
N LEU A 122 -11.54 -32.84 -8.45
CA LEU A 122 -11.51 -34.17 -7.85
C LEU A 122 -11.25 -35.19 -8.95
N ILE A 123 -10.15 -35.93 -8.83
CA ILE A 123 -9.69 -36.86 -9.87
C ILE A 123 -9.60 -38.26 -9.26
N LEU A 124 -10.36 -39.22 -9.79
CA LEU A 124 -10.27 -40.61 -9.38
C LEU A 124 -8.94 -41.18 -9.88
N THR A 125 -8.06 -41.53 -8.94
CA THR A 125 -6.66 -41.89 -9.18
C THR A 125 -6.36 -43.26 -8.58
N ASP A 126 -5.74 -44.16 -9.34
CA ASP A 126 -5.22 -45.44 -8.85
C ASP A 126 -3.74 -45.30 -8.47
N TRP A 127 -3.40 -45.44 -7.19
CA TRP A 127 -2.02 -45.26 -6.71
C TRP A 127 -1.07 -46.41 -7.10
N MET A 128 -1.59 -47.58 -7.51
CA MET A 128 -0.75 -48.68 -8.00
C MET A 128 -0.37 -48.52 -9.47
N SER A 129 -1.33 -48.09 -10.30
CA SER A 129 -1.12 -47.96 -11.75
C SER A 129 -0.77 -46.53 -12.20
N ASN A 130 -0.92 -45.53 -11.32
CA ASN A 130 -0.81 -44.10 -11.62
C ASN A 130 -1.73 -43.66 -12.78
N VAL A 131 -2.93 -44.24 -12.84
CA VAL A 131 -3.94 -43.91 -13.85
C VAL A 131 -5.01 -43.00 -13.23
N GLU A 132 -5.32 -41.91 -13.95
CA GLU A 132 -6.45 -41.02 -13.67
C GLU A 132 -7.60 -41.33 -14.62
N SER A 133 -8.83 -41.42 -14.11
CA SER A 133 -9.99 -41.81 -14.93
C SER A 133 -11.08 -40.74 -14.98
N THR A 134 -11.71 -40.46 -13.83
CA THR A 134 -12.87 -39.57 -13.72
C THR A 134 -12.47 -38.26 -13.06
N THR A 135 -12.77 -37.14 -13.72
CA THR A 135 -12.50 -35.80 -13.20
C THR A 135 -13.79 -35.00 -13.04
N VAL A 136 -13.99 -34.41 -11.86
CA VAL A 136 -15.05 -33.43 -11.60
C VAL A 136 -14.40 -32.13 -11.17
N SER A 137 -14.70 -31.03 -11.86
CA SER A 137 -14.08 -29.72 -11.61
C SER A 137 -15.11 -28.64 -11.29
N PHE A 138 -14.76 -27.80 -10.33
CA PHE A 138 -15.54 -26.67 -9.85
C PHE A 138 -14.70 -25.41 -9.95
N SER A 139 -15.28 -24.31 -10.44
CA SER A 139 -14.68 -22.98 -10.37
C SER A 139 -15.39 -22.18 -9.29
N VAL A 140 -14.60 -21.57 -8.41
CA VAL A 140 -15.12 -20.67 -7.39
C VAL A 140 -15.61 -19.40 -8.07
N GLN A 141 -16.93 -19.27 -8.21
CA GLN A 141 -17.56 -18.11 -8.85
C GLN A 141 -17.48 -16.90 -7.93
N SER A 142 -17.95 -17.06 -6.71
CA SER A 142 -17.87 -16.05 -5.65
C SER A 142 -17.76 -16.70 -4.27
N LEU A 143 -17.39 -15.91 -3.27
CA LEU A 143 -17.30 -16.31 -1.88
C LEU A 143 -18.42 -15.59 -1.10
N ILE A 144 -19.37 -16.35 -0.54
CA ILE A 144 -20.58 -15.87 0.13
C ILE A 144 -20.45 -16.09 1.64
N ALA A 145 -20.89 -15.15 2.48
CA ALA A 145 -21.09 -15.39 3.91
C ALA A 145 -22.59 -15.40 4.22
N PRO A 146 -23.11 -16.27 5.10
CA PRO A 146 -24.50 -16.19 5.52
C PRO A 146 -24.73 -14.90 6.30
N PRO A 147 -25.93 -14.31 6.19
CA PRO A 147 -26.29 -13.11 6.94
C PRO A 147 -26.32 -13.41 8.45
N PRO A 148 -25.90 -12.46 9.30
CA PRO A 148 -25.79 -12.68 10.72
C PRO A 148 -27.17 -12.92 11.34
N PRO A 149 -27.28 -13.82 12.34
CA PRO A 149 -28.54 -14.04 13.03
C PRO A 149 -29.00 -12.74 13.70
N ARG A 150 -30.20 -12.28 13.36
CA ARG A 150 -30.86 -11.12 13.98
C ARG A 150 -31.03 -11.37 15.47
N SER A 151 -30.23 -10.70 16.27
CA SER A 151 -30.49 -10.56 17.70
C SER A 151 -31.56 -9.50 17.89
N SER A 152 -32.76 -9.93 18.29
CA SER A 152 -33.85 -9.07 18.73
C SER A 152 -33.46 -8.39 20.05
N ILE A 153 -32.82 -7.23 19.94
CA ILE A 153 -32.67 -6.29 21.06
C ILE A 153 -33.67 -5.15 20.82
N SER A 154 -34.70 -5.17 21.66
CA SER A 154 -35.56 -4.02 21.91
C SER A 154 -34.74 -2.90 22.53
N GLY A 155 -34.64 -1.74 21.86
CA GLY A 155 -34.11 -0.52 22.45
C GLY A 155 -33.44 0.42 21.45
N GLY A 156 -34.18 1.45 21.00
CA GLY A 156 -33.66 2.73 20.49
C GLY A 156 -32.61 2.68 19.38
N GLY A 157 -33.02 2.83 18.12
CA GLY A 157 -32.09 3.04 17.02
C GLY A 157 -31.21 4.27 17.22
N ILE A 158 -29.90 4.07 17.30
CA ILE A 158 -28.91 5.12 17.04
C ILE A 158 -28.77 5.17 15.50
N PRO A 159 -28.97 6.32 14.83
CA PRO A 159 -28.67 6.45 13.41
C PRO A 159 -27.19 6.16 13.19
N GLN A 160 -26.86 5.28 12.24
CA GLN A 160 -25.48 5.07 11.80
C GLN A 160 -24.91 6.41 11.34
N SER A 161 -23.99 6.98 12.14
CA SER A 161 -23.37 8.27 11.87
C SER A 161 -22.54 8.18 10.60
N LYS A 162 -22.89 8.95 9.57
CA LYS A 162 -22.05 9.12 8.38
C LYS A 162 -21.26 10.42 8.54
N LEU A 163 -19.98 10.40 8.18
CA LEU A 163 -19.16 11.61 8.16
C LEU A 163 -19.83 12.65 7.25
N SER A 164 -20.08 13.84 7.79
CA SER A 164 -20.61 14.96 7.05
C SER A 164 -19.46 15.72 6.38
N VAL A 165 -19.26 15.45 5.08
CA VAL A 165 -18.23 16.13 4.27
C VAL A 165 -18.48 17.64 4.26
N GLU A 166 -19.75 18.06 4.18
CA GLU A 166 -20.14 19.47 4.22
C GLU A 166 -19.67 20.15 5.52
N ASN A 167 -19.92 19.53 6.66
CA ASN A 167 -19.48 20.09 7.95
C ASN A 167 -17.95 20.11 8.06
N THR A 168 -17.25 19.10 7.55
CA THR A 168 -15.78 19.10 7.52
C THR A 168 -15.23 20.22 6.63
N LEU A 169 -15.88 20.53 5.51
CA LEU A 169 -15.50 21.67 4.66
C LEU A 169 -15.77 23.01 5.34
N VAL A 170 -16.88 23.14 6.06
CA VAL A 170 -17.18 24.33 6.89
C VAL A 170 -16.13 24.51 7.98
N TYR A 171 -15.74 23.42 8.66
CA TYR A 171 -14.66 23.44 9.63
C TYR A 171 -13.36 23.94 9.00
N LEU A 172 -12.91 23.32 7.90
CA LEU A 172 -11.69 23.73 7.20
C LEU A 172 -11.78 25.21 6.82
N ALA A 173 -12.86 25.65 6.16
CA ALA A 173 -13.04 27.05 5.81
C ALA A 173 -12.97 28.00 7.03
N SER A 174 -13.47 27.59 8.20
CA SER A 174 -13.39 28.39 9.43
C SER A 174 -11.98 28.54 10.00
N THR A 175 -11.07 27.60 9.68
CA THR A 175 -9.66 27.62 10.12
C THR A 175 -8.71 28.33 9.16
N GLN A 176 -9.22 28.72 7.98
CA GLN A 176 -8.43 29.42 6.97
C GLN A 176 -8.03 30.82 7.47
N GLN A 177 -6.76 31.18 7.30
CA GLN A 177 -6.23 32.49 7.66
C GLN A 177 -6.64 33.57 6.64
N GLU A 178 -6.50 34.85 7.01
CA GLU A 178 -6.88 35.98 6.15
C GLU A 178 -6.13 35.99 4.81
N ASP A 179 -4.88 35.51 4.80
CA ASP A 179 -4.05 35.38 3.59
C ASP A 179 -4.45 34.21 2.69
N GLY A 180 -5.39 33.37 3.13
CA GLY A 180 -5.86 32.18 2.44
C GLY A 180 -5.12 30.88 2.80
N SER A 181 -4.09 30.95 3.64
CA SER A 181 -3.31 29.80 4.09
C SER A 181 -4.00 29.04 5.25
N PHE A 182 -3.37 27.93 5.66
CA PHE A 182 -3.79 27.09 6.79
C PHE A 182 -2.67 26.96 7.84
N GLY A 183 -1.79 27.97 7.92
CA GLY A 183 -0.60 27.93 8.76
C GLY A 183 0.61 27.35 8.01
N PRO A 184 1.28 26.30 8.54
CA PRO A 184 2.36 25.64 7.82
C PRO A 184 1.95 25.24 6.40
N LEU A 185 2.85 25.45 5.43
CA LEU A 185 2.59 25.19 4.01
C LEU A 185 2.03 23.79 3.74
N PHE A 186 2.52 22.77 4.47
CA PHE A 186 2.06 21.41 4.24
C PHE A 186 0.58 21.19 4.54
N LEU A 187 0.00 21.94 5.48
CA LEU A 187 -1.44 21.92 5.73
C LEU A 187 -2.19 22.56 4.56
N SER A 188 -1.71 23.69 4.06
CA SER A 188 -2.29 24.33 2.88
C SER A 188 -2.27 23.40 1.66
N ASP A 189 -1.18 22.66 1.46
CA ASP A 189 -1.06 21.71 0.36
C ASP A 189 -2.05 20.53 0.49
N TRP A 190 -2.24 19.98 1.69
CA TRP A 190 -3.23 18.92 1.89
C TRP A 190 -4.66 19.41 1.80
N VAL A 191 -4.95 20.61 2.29
CA VAL A 191 -6.27 21.22 2.16
C VAL A 191 -6.60 21.54 0.69
N ALA A 192 -5.61 21.92 -0.12
CA ALA A 192 -5.79 22.09 -1.55
C ALA A 192 -6.29 20.80 -2.23
N ILE A 193 -5.71 19.65 -1.86
CA ILE A 193 -6.14 18.34 -2.34
C ILE A 193 -7.56 18.00 -1.84
N ALA A 194 -7.88 18.32 -0.58
CA ALA A 194 -9.24 18.16 -0.05
C ALA A 194 -10.28 19.00 -0.83
N PHE A 195 -9.95 20.26 -1.14
CA PHE A 195 -10.82 21.17 -1.91
C PHE A 195 -10.93 20.83 -3.40
N ALA A 196 -10.08 19.94 -3.91
CA ALA A 196 -10.28 19.33 -5.23
C ALA A 196 -11.33 18.22 -5.20
N ALA A 197 -11.54 17.57 -4.04
CA ALA A 197 -12.54 16.52 -3.91
C ALA A 197 -13.97 17.09 -3.96
N VAL A 198 -14.21 18.22 -3.29
CA VAL A 198 -15.43 19.04 -3.37
C VAL A 198 -15.03 20.50 -3.21
N ASP A 199 -15.58 21.37 -4.05
CA ASP A 199 -15.27 22.80 -4.03
C ASP A 199 -16.05 23.55 -2.93
N PRO A 200 -15.40 24.08 -1.88
CA PRO A 200 -16.04 24.89 -0.84
C PRO A 200 -16.28 26.36 -1.25
N GLY A 201 -16.07 26.73 -2.52
CA GLY A 201 -16.28 28.09 -3.01
C GLY A 201 -15.16 29.04 -2.60
N GLU A 202 -15.49 30.08 -1.83
CA GLU A 202 -14.57 31.18 -1.52
C GLU A 202 -13.28 30.70 -0.84
N ALA A 203 -13.36 29.68 0.03
CA ALA A 203 -12.19 29.16 0.71
C ALA A 203 -11.15 28.58 -0.26
N LYS A 204 -11.61 27.87 -1.30
CA LYS A 204 -10.74 27.38 -2.37
C LYS A 204 -10.17 28.51 -3.21
N ALA A 205 -10.98 29.52 -3.53
CA ALA A 205 -10.52 30.69 -4.26
C ALA A 205 -9.40 31.44 -3.52
N LYS A 206 -9.53 31.61 -2.20
CA LYS A 206 -8.49 32.22 -1.33
C LYS A 206 -7.21 31.39 -1.28
N LEU A 207 -7.33 30.08 -1.07
CA LEU A 207 -6.17 29.18 -1.06
C LEU A 207 -5.44 29.17 -2.41
N ARG A 208 -6.21 29.16 -3.51
CA ARG A 208 -5.65 29.28 -4.85
C ARG A 208 -4.93 30.60 -5.07
N LYS A 209 -5.48 31.72 -4.58
CA LYS A 209 -4.83 33.03 -4.63
C LYS A 209 -3.53 33.03 -3.84
N TYR A 210 -3.54 32.48 -2.63
CA TYR A 210 -2.35 32.33 -1.78
C TYR A 210 -1.20 31.62 -2.51
N PHE A 211 -1.48 30.53 -3.25
CA PHE A 211 -0.46 29.79 -4.02
C PHE A 211 0.04 30.50 -5.27
N LEU A 212 -0.74 31.41 -5.84
CA LEU A 212 -0.27 32.24 -6.96
C LEU A 212 0.62 33.40 -6.51
N GLU A 213 0.38 33.91 -5.30
CA GLU A 213 1.04 35.11 -4.78
C GLU A 213 2.25 34.80 -3.88
N THR A 214 2.33 33.57 -3.35
CA THR A 214 3.38 33.14 -2.43
C THR A 214 4.32 32.16 -3.11
N ILE A 215 5.63 32.41 -2.98
CA ILE A 215 6.67 31.46 -3.41
C ILE A 215 7.23 30.78 -2.15
N PRO A 216 6.86 29.51 -1.87
CA PRO A 216 7.40 28.79 -0.73
C PRO A 216 8.89 28.48 -0.87
N THR A 217 9.56 28.34 0.26
CA THR A 217 10.90 27.72 0.33
C THR A 217 10.73 26.24 0.58
N LEU A 218 11.12 25.41 -0.40
CA LEU A 218 11.06 23.95 -0.33
C LEU A 218 12.50 23.42 -0.30
N SER A 219 12.72 22.32 0.42
CA SER A 219 14.09 21.82 0.65
C SER A 219 14.29 20.38 0.21
N LYS A 220 13.25 19.55 0.28
CA LYS A 220 13.32 18.13 -0.05
C LYS A 220 12.49 17.82 -1.27
N VAL A 221 12.82 16.74 -1.96
CA VAL A 221 12.10 16.32 -3.16
C VAL A 221 10.61 16.07 -2.84
N THR A 222 10.35 15.45 -1.69
CA THR A 222 9.02 15.23 -1.11
C THR A 222 8.20 16.51 -0.89
N ASP A 223 8.86 17.63 -0.56
CA ASP A 223 8.19 18.94 -0.47
C ASP A 223 7.69 19.38 -1.86
N TYR A 224 8.54 19.23 -2.88
CA TYR A 224 8.18 19.56 -4.27
C TYR A 224 7.05 18.66 -4.78
N GLU A 225 7.09 17.37 -4.47
CA GLU A 225 6.05 16.41 -4.87
C GLU A 225 4.69 16.78 -4.28
N ARG A 226 4.64 16.98 -2.96
CA ARG A 226 3.41 17.34 -2.24
C ARG A 226 2.88 18.70 -2.69
N HIS A 227 3.74 19.70 -2.88
CA HIS A 227 3.33 21.01 -3.35
C HIS A 227 2.86 20.99 -4.81
N ALA A 228 3.53 20.22 -5.69
CA ALA A 228 3.09 20.03 -7.07
C ALA A 228 1.71 19.36 -7.13
N MET A 229 1.44 18.34 -6.30
CA MET A 229 0.10 17.75 -6.17
C MET A 229 -0.94 18.82 -5.77
N ALA A 230 -0.61 19.70 -4.83
CA ALA A 230 -1.51 20.75 -4.39
C ALA A 230 -1.81 21.79 -5.49
N LEU A 231 -0.81 22.19 -6.28
CA LEU A 231 -1.01 23.04 -7.46
C LEU A 231 -1.93 22.37 -8.49
N LEU A 232 -1.67 21.10 -8.80
CA LEU A 232 -2.49 20.29 -9.71
C LEU A 232 -3.95 20.17 -9.22
N ALA A 233 -4.16 20.01 -7.91
CA ALA A 233 -5.48 19.95 -7.28
C ALA A 233 -6.26 21.27 -7.40
N LEU A 234 -5.56 22.41 -7.44
CA LEU A 234 -6.14 23.74 -7.62
C LEU A 234 -6.22 24.18 -9.10
N GLY A 235 -5.84 23.30 -10.03
CA GLY A 235 -5.78 23.62 -11.45
C GLY A 235 -4.75 24.71 -11.78
N ILE A 236 -3.68 24.80 -10.98
CA ILE A 236 -2.51 25.63 -11.27
C ILE A 236 -1.50 24.74 -11.99
N ASN A 237 -1.06 25.18 -13.18
CA ASN A 237 -0.05 24.45 -13.93
C ASN A 237 1.27 24.39 -13.11
N PRO A 238 1.80 23.21 -12.75
CA PRO A 238 2.97 23.12 -11.88
C PRO A 238 4.28 23.50 -12.58
N TYR A 239 4.27 23.66 -13.91
CA TYR A 239 5.42 24.11 -14.69
C TYR A 239 5.51 25.63 -14.78
N SER A 240 4.37 26.30 -14.96
CA SER A 240 4.32 27.71 -15.39
C SER A 240 3.18 28.54 -14.79
N GLY A 241 2.30 27.93 -13.99
CA GLY A 241 1.22 28.62 -13.30
C GLY A 241 1.70 29.50 -12.16
N THR A 242 2.96 29.35 -11.74
CA THR A 242 3.66 30.22 -10.81
C THR A 242 5.04 30.60 -11.40
N PRO A 243 5.80 31.52 -10.77
CA PRO A 243 7.18 31.81 -11.19
C PRO A 243 8.17 30.64 -11.04
N VAL A 244 7.81 29.57 -10.33
CA VAL A 244 8.66 28.39 -10.08
C VAL A 244 8.06 27.17 -10.79
N ASN A 245 8.93 26.40 -11.46
CA ASN A 245 8.59 25.09 -11.99
C ASN A 245 8.82 24.03 -10.90
N TYR A 246 7.74 23.50 -10.34
CA TYR A 246 7.81 22.52 -9.24
C TYR A 246 8.00 21.08 -9.71
N ILE A 247 7.88 20.81 -11.01
CA ILE A 247 8.18 19.49 -11.59
C ILE A 247 9.69 19.31 -11.82
N ALA A 248 10.41 20.39 -12.15
CA ALA A 248 11.84 20.31 -12.46
C ALA A 248 12.69 19.71 -11.32
N PRO A 249 12.53 20.10 -10.03
CA PRO A 249 13.29 19.51 -8.93
C PRO A 249 13.03 18.00 -8.75
N ILE A 250 11.80 17.54 -8.98
CA ILE A 250 11.44 16.11 -8.92
C ILE A 250 12.17 15.34 -10.02
N VAL A 251 12.13 15.86 -11.25
CA VAL A 251 12.81 15.24 -12.40
C VAL A 251 14.33 15.27 -12.26
N HIS A 252 14.89 16.35 -11.70
CA HIS A 252 16.34 16.47 -11.45
C HIS A 252 16.83 15.56 -10.31
N ALA A 253 15.93 15.08 -9.45
CA ALA A 253 16.23 14.11 -8.41
C ALA A 253 16.25 12.65 -8.92
N PHE A 254 15.85 12.42 -10.18
CA PHE A 254 15.93 11.09 -10.80
C PHE A 254 17.37 10.72 -11.14
N ASP A 255 17.90 9.66 -10.52
CA ASP A 255 19.28 9.20 -10.69
C ASP A 255 19.46 8.16 -11.83
N GLY A 256 18.39 7.90 -12.59
CA GLY A 256 18.34 6.85 -13.61
C GLY A 256 17.73 5.53 -13.11
N LYS A 257 17.47 5.40 -11.80
CA LYS A 257 16.81 4.25 -11.17
C LYS A 257 15.64 4.65 -10.29
N GLN A 258 15.83 5.66 -9.45
CA GLN A 258 14.88 6.12 -8.43
C GLN A 258 14.92 7.65 -8.32
N ILE A 259 13.97 8.24 -7.60
CA ILE A 259 13.87 9.68 -7.36
C ILE A 259 14.17 9.96 -5.89
N GLY A 260 15.22 10.74 -5.62
CA GLY A 260 15.52 11.18 -4.26
C GLY A 260 16.56 10.31 -3.54
N ASP A 261 16.29 9.98 -2.28
CA ASP A 261 17.17 9.24 -1.38
C ASP A 261 16.96 7.73 -1.55
N PRO A 262 18.00 6.97 -1.95
CA PRO A 262 17.89 5.52 -2.18
C PRO A 262 17.58 4.69 -0.91
N HIS A 263 17.54 5.31 0.26
CA HIS A 263 17.15 4.67 1.52
C HIS A 263 15.68 4.84 1.88
N LEU A 264 14.92 5.56 1.05
CA LEU A 264 13.51 5.79 1.24
C LEU A 264 12.72 5.24 0.06
N ASP A 265 11.48 4.85 0.32
CA ASP A 265 10.51 4.51 -0.73
C ASP A 265 9.51 5.64 -0.95
N ASN A 266 9.42 6.60 -0.02
CA ASN A 266 8.37 7.60 0.01
C ASN A 266 8.50 8.64 -1.11
N ASP A 267 9.71 9.08 -1.44
CA ASP A 267 9.98 9.98 -2.57
C ASP A 267 9.63 9.34 -3.91
N ASP A 268 10.06 8.09 -4.15
CA ASP A 268 9.64 7.33 -5.34
C ASP A 268 8.10 7.21 -5.42
N ILE A 269 7.45 6.83 -4.30
CA ILE A 269 5.98 6.69 -4.23
C ILE A 269 5.28 8.01 -4.53
N PHE A 270 5.70 9.10 -3.88
CA PHE A 270 5.05 10.39 -4.00
C PHE A 270 5.35 11.08 -5.32
N ALA A 271 6.51 10.85 -5.94
CA ALA A 271 6.87 11.39 -7.25
C ALA A 271 5.92 10.94 -8.38
N LEU A 272 5.38 9.73 -8.32
CA LEU A 272 4.47 9.24 -9.36
C LEU A 272 3.20 10.10 -9.47
N PHE A 273 2.66 10.62 -8.37
CA PHE A 273 1.42 11.40 -8.38
C PHE A 273 1.51 12.66 -9.27
N PRO A 274 2.41 13.63 -8.98
CA PRO A 274 2.50 14.83 -9.79
C PRO A 274 3.10 14.55 -11.17
N LEU A 275 4.02 13.59 -11.34
CA LEU A 275 4.61 13.32 -12.67
C LEU A 275 3.58 12.81 -13.67
N LEU A 276 2.74 11.85 -13.27
CA LEU A 276 1.68 11.32 -14.14
C LEU A 276 0.68 12.41 -14.54
N SER A 277 0.28 13.27 -13.59
CA SER A 277 -0.60 14.40 -13.89
C SER A 277 0.11 15.54 -14.64
N ALA A 278 1.43 15.64 -14.56
CA ALA A 278 2.23 16.58 -15.34
C ALA A 278 2.56 16.06 -16.75
N GLY A 279 1.92 14.98 -17.20
CA GLY A 279 1.97 14.48 -18.57
C GLY A 279 3.03 13.41 -18.83
N TYR A 280 3.74 12.94 -17.80
CA TYR A 280 4.56 11.73 -17.91
C TYR A 280 3.67 10.50 -17.99
N THR A 281 4.13 9.47 -18.70
CA THR A 281 3.37 8.27 -19.03
C THR A 281 4.16 7.02 -18.71
N THR A 282 3.51 5.85 -18.79
CA THR A 282 4.16 4.54 -18.64
C THR A 282 5.21 4.23 -19.71
N TYR A 283 5.34 5.08 -20.74
CA TYR A 283 6.41 4.99 -21.75
C TYR A 283 7.67 5.76 -21.35
N ASP A 284 7.58 6.66 -20.39
CA ASP A 284 8.72 7.47 -19.95
C ASP A 284 9.65 6.66 -19.04
N PRO A 285 10.97 6.65 -19.29
CA PRO A 285 11.92 5.89 -18.47
C PRO A 285 11.88 6.23 -16.99
N ILE A 286 11.66 7.49 -16.62
CA ILE A 286 11.52 7.91 -15.22
C ILE A 286 10.36 7.18 -14.53
N ILE A 287 9.18 7.11 -15.16
CA ILE A 287 8.02 6.40 -14.60
C ILE A 287 8.28 4.90 -14.52
N GLN A 288 8.87 4.30 -15.56
CA GLN A 288 9.17 2.86 -15.57
C GLN A 288 10.17 2.46 -14.49
N LYS A 289 11.21 3.27 -14.29
CA LYS A 289 12.29 2.99 -13.34
C LYS A 289 11.86 3.26 -11.91
N THR A 290 11.21 4.39 -11.64
CA THR A 290 10.60 4.69 -10.33
C THR A 290 9.59 3.63 -9.94
N ALA A 291 8.66 3.22 -10.82
CA ALA A 291 7.73 2.14 -10.50
C ALA A 291 8.44 0.80 -10.18
N ALA A 292 9.51 0.48 -10.92
CA ALA A 292 10.32 -0.70 -10.64
C ALA A 292 11.08 -0.60 -9.30
N SER A 293 11.57 0.59 -8.93
CA SER A 293 12.18 0.88 -7.62
C SER A 293 11.18 0.59 -6.50
N ILE A 294 9.98 1.18 -6.56
CA ILE A 294 8.89 0.95 -5.60
C ILE A 294 8.57 -0.54 -5.48
N VAL A 295 8.37 -1.24 -6.60
CA VAL A 295 8.07 -2.69 -6.58
C VAL A 295 9.21 -3.49 -5.95
N SER A 296 10.47 -3.11 -6.19
CA SER A 296 11.63 -3.80 -5.62
C SER A 296 11.80 -3.57 -4.12
N ALA A 297 11.34 -2.44 -3.60
CA ALA A 297 11.36 -2.11 -2.18
C ALA A 297 10.27 -2.86 -1.38
N GLN A 298 9.24 -3.41 -2.04
CA GLN A 298 8.14 -4.10 -1.37
C GLN A 298 8.64 -5.30 -0.55
N GLN A 299 8.28 -5.33 0.74
CA GLN A 299 8.62 -6.42 1.63
C GLN A 299 7.81 -7.69 1.33
N ARG A 300 8.27 -8.84 1.85
CA ARG A 300 7.62 -10.16 1.61
C ARG A 300 6.17 -10.25 2.07
N ASN A 301 5.82 -9.51 3.12
CA ASN A 301 4.44 -9.41 3.63
C ASN A 301 3.55 -8.52 2.75
N GLY A 302 4.10 -7.86 1.72
CA GLY A 302 3.37 -6.98 0.81
C GLY A 302 3.38 -5.50 1.18
N SER A 303 3.97 -5.14 2.32
CA SER A 303 4.03 -3.74 2.77
C SER A 303 5.26 -3.00 2.24
N TRP A 304 5.16 -1.68 2.27
CA TRP A 304 6.29 -0.76 2.28
C TRP A 304 6.56 -0.32 3.72
N ASP A 305 7.81 -0.45 4.16
CA ASP A 305 8.27 -0.18 5.54
C ASP A 305 7.53 -0.86 6.69
N GLY A 306 6.70 -1.87 6.43
CA GLY A 306 5.79 -2.40 7.46
C GLY A 306 4.72 -1.40 7.89
N SER A 307 4.47 -0.37 7.06
CA SER A 307 3.60 0.76 7.35
C SER A 307 2.28 0.66 6.57
N ILE A 308 1.17 0.82 7.30
CA ILE A 308 -0.17 0.96 6.71
C ILE A 308 -0.22 2.18 5.79
N ASP A 309 0.36 3.30 6.22
CA ASP A 309 0.34 4.56 5.49
C ASP A 309 1.11 4.44 4.17
N MET A 310 2.36 3.98 4.23
CA MET A 310 3.19 3.87 3.02
C MET A 310 2.62 2.83 2.06
N THR A 311 2.06 1.73 2.57
CA THR A 311 1.42 0.75 1.71
C THR A 311 0.16 1.29 1.03
N ALA A 312 -0.64 2.10 1.73
CA ALA A 312 -1.80 2.76 1.14
C ALA A 312 -1.40 3.82 0.10
N ALA A 313 -0.34 4.60 0.35
CA ALA A 313 0.20 5.54 -0.63
C ALA A 313 0.75 4.82 -1.87
N ALA A 314 1.54 3.76 -1.68
CA ALA A 314 2.09 2.94 -2.77
C ALA A 314 0.99 2.35 -3.65
N ILE A 315 -0.10 1.84 -3.07
CA ILE A 315 -1.26 1.37 -3.84
C ILE A 315 -1.81 2.50 -4.73
N GLN A 316 -2.06 3.68 -4.16
CA GLN A 316 -2.62 4.80 -4.92
C GLN A 316 -1.67 5.24 -6.06
N ALA A 317 -0.36 5.24 -5.83
CA ALA A 317 0.66 5.61 -6.81
C ALA A 317 0.80 4.58 -7.93
N LEU A 318 0.74 3.28 -7.60
CA LEU A 318 0.98 2.18 -8.51
C LEU A 318 -0.25 1.81 -9.37
N VAL A 319 -1.47 2.07 -8.90
CA VAL A 319 -2.71 1.76 -9.65
C VAL A 319 -2.73 2.37 -11.06
N PRO A 320 -2.42 3.66 -11.26
CA PRO A 320 -2.37 4.28 -12.59
C PRO A 320 -1.36 3.63 -13.55
N VAL A 321 -0.31 3.00 -12.99
CA VAL A 321 0.78 2.38 -13.76
C VAL A 321 0.75 0.85 -13.69
N ARG A 322 -0.41 0.26 -13.36
CA ARG A 322 -0.62 -1.20 -13.18
C ARG A 322 -0.12 -2.07 -14.33
N ILE A 323 -0.06 -1.51 -15.55
CA ILE A 323 0.37 -2.21 -16.76
C ILE A 323 1.87 -2.52 -16.75
N LEU A 324 2.66 -1.80 -15.95
CA LEU A 324 4.10 -1.97 -15.88
C LEU A 324 4.45 -3.32 -15.22
N PRO A 325 5.63 -3.89 -15.55
CA PRO A 325 6.06 -5.19 -15.03
C PRO A 325 5.97 -5.27 -13.51
N ASP A 326 5.48 -6.41 -13.01
CA ASP A 326 5.38 -6.77 -11.58
C ASP A 326 4.48 -5.87 -10.70
N VAL A 327 4.03 -4.72 -11.19
CA VAL A 327 3.15 -3.79 -10.44
C VAL A 327 1.83 -4.47 -10.05
N SER A 328 1.21 -5.22 -10.95
CA SER A 328 -0.04 -5.93 -10.65
C SER A 328 0.12 -6.94 -9.49
N LEU A 329 1.25 -7.64 -9.42
CA LEU A 329 1.53 -8.57 -8.33
C LEU A 329 1.84 -7.83 -7.03
N ALA A 330 2.57 -6.71 -7.10
CA ALA A 330 2.83 -5.86 -5.95
C ALA A 330 1.53 -5.31 -5.35
N LEU A 331 0.60 -4.83 -6.18
CA LEU A 331 -0.72 -4.37 -5.74
C LEU A 331 -1.53 -5.48 -5.03
N ILE A 332 -1.49 -6.73 -5.52
CA ILE A 332 -2.16 -7.86 -4.88
C ILE A 332 -1.57 -8.16 -3.49
N ARG A 333 -0.24 -8.08 -3.34
CA ARG A 333 0.40 -8.30 -2.03
C ARG A 333 0.10 -7.16 -1.06
N ALA A 334 0.13 -5.92 -1.54
CA ALA A 334 -0.20 -4.73 -0.78
C ALA A 334 -1.65 -4.75 -0.28
N GLU A 335 -2.57 -5.19 -1.15
CA GLU A 335 -3.96 -5.49 -0.79
C GLU A 335 -4.02 -6.51 0.36
N GLY A 336 -3.31 -7.63 0.23
CA GLY A 336 -3.26 -8.67 1.26
C GLY A 336 -2.76 -8.13 2.60
N TYR A 337 -1.70 -7.31 2.57
CA TYR A 337 -1.18 -6.64 3.76
C TYR A 337 -2.24 -5.74 4.41
N LEU A 338 -2.81 -4.77 3.67
CA LEU A 338 -3.79 -3.85 4.25
C LEU A 338 -5.05 -4.55 4.78
N ARG A 339 -5.47 -5.65 4.15
CA ARG A 339 -6.59 -6.49 4.64
C ARG A 339 -6.27 -7.22 5.95
N SER A 340 -5.00 -7.49 6.22
CA SER A 340 -4.55 -8.12 7.47
C SER A 340 -4.33 -7.12 8.60
N GLU A 341 -4.29 -5.83 8.27
CA GLU A 341 -4.04 -4.75 9.21
C GLU A 341 -5.34 -4.07 9.66
N LYS A 342 -5.26 -3.42 10.81
CA LYS A 342 -6.34 -2.60 11.36
C LYS A 342 -5.81 -1.16 11.54
N PRO A 343 -6.17 -0.18 10.68
CA PRO A 343 -5.74 1.20 10.90
C PRO A 343 -6.18 1.68 12.29
N SER A 344 -5.35 2.46 12.99
CA SER A 344 -5.61 2.79 14.41
C SER A 344 -5.86 4.28 14.67
N ASN A 345 -5.80 5.11 13.62
CA ASN A 345 -5.91 6.56 13.70
C ASN A 345 -6.61 7.13 12.44
N SER A 346 -7.02 8.40 12.48
CA SER A 346 -7.76 9.06 11.37
C SER A 346 -6.95 9.15 10.07
N PHE A 347 -5.63 9.33 10.17
CA PHE A 347 -4.71 9.48 9.04
C PHE A 347 -4.64 8.18 8.23
N SER A 348 -4.24 7.09 8.88
CA SER A 348 -4.13 5.75 8.27
C SER A 348 -5.48 5.28 7.75
N THR A 349 -6.56 5.50 8.51
CA THR A 349 -7.92 5.15 8.07
C THR A 349 -8.28 5.89 6.78
N SER A 350 -7.94 7.18 6.69
CA SER A 350 -8.21 7.96 5.48
C SER A 350 -7.43 7.48 4.27
N TRP A 351 -6.15 7.12 4.45
CA TRP A 351 -5.32 6.65 3.34
C TRP A 351 -5.72 5.25 2.88
N VAL A 352 -6.02 4.33 3.80
CA VAL A 352 -6.54 2.99 3.47
C VAL A 352 -7.86 3.08 2.69
N ARG A 353 -8.76 4.00 3.07
CA ARG A 353 -10.00 4.26 2.31
C ARG A 353 -9.73 4.73 0.89
N GLN A 354 -8.77 5.62 0.70
CA GLN A 354 -8.40 6.14 -0.61
C GLN A 354 -7.74 5.04 -1.47
N ALA A 355 -6.85 4.23 -0.90
CA ALA A 355 -6.23 3.08 -1.55
C ALA A 355 -7.25 2.02 -1.97
N THR A 356 -8.19 1.70 -1.08
CA THR A 356 -9.32 0.80 -1.34
C THR A 356 -10.15 1.27 -2.53
N SER A 357 -10.42 2.58 -2.61
CA SER A 357 -11.13 3.16 -3.74
C SER A 357 -10.32 3.10 -5.04
N ALA A 358 -9.01 3.39 -4.97
CA ALA A 358 -8.13 3.31 -6.14
C ALA A 358 -8.15 1.92 -6.77
N LEU A 359 -8.23 0.86 -5.96
CA LEU A 359 -8.31 -0.51 -6.45
C LEU A 359 -9.70 -0.92 -6.96
N SER A 360 -10.69 -0.02 -6.92
CA SER A 360 -12.09 -0.30 -7.26
C SER A 360 -12.63 -1.52 -6.50
N TRP A 361 -12.19 -1.70 -5.25
CA TRP A 361 -12.67 -2.79 -4.41
C TRP A 361 -14.17 -2.63 -4.15
N THR A 362 -14.94 -3.67 -4.46
CA THR A 362 -16.32 -3.77 -4.01
C THR A 362 -16.37 -4.28 -2.56
N PRO A 363 -17.25 -3.74 -1.68
CA PRO A 363 -17.35 -4.15 -0.28
C PRO A 363 -17.73 -5.61 -0.02
N SER A 364 -18.01 -6.42 -1.05
CA SER A 364 -18.30 -7.85 -0.93
C SER A 364 -17.13 -8.67 -0.37
N GLY A 365 -15.93 -8.07 -0.26
CA GLY A 365 -14.74 -8.65 0.39
C GLY A 365 -14.49 -8.16 1.82
N TRP A 366 -15.39 -7.39 2.42
CA TRP A 366 -15.43 -7.18 3.87
C TRP A 366 -16.51 -8.08 4.43
N ALA A 367 -16.11 -9.19 5.03
CA ALA A 367 -17.01 -9.91 5.92
C ALA A 367 -17.48 -8.90 7.00
N GLU A 368 -18.79 -8.89 7.23
CA GLU A 368 -19.43 -8.02 8.20
C GLU A 368 -18.71 -8.08 9.56
N ASN A 369 -18.39 -6.88 10.09
CA ASN A 369 -17.83 -6.57 11.42
C ASN A 369 -16.31 -6.39 11.59
N SER A 370 -15.52 -6.10 10.57
CA SER A 370 -14.18 -5.54 10.81
C SER A 370 -13.96 -4.28 10.00
N PHE A 371 -14.18 -3.16 10.70
CA PHE A 371 -13.90 -1.78 10.34
C PHE A 371 -14.99 -1.08 9.55
N THR A 372 -16.05 -0.60 10.19
CA THR A 372 -16.73 0.55 9.60
C THR A 372 -15.79 1.76 9.68
N GLU A 373 -14.78 1.86 8.81
CA GLU A 373 -13.90 3.04 8.72
C GLU A 373 -14.71 4.30 8.36
N LYS A 374 -15.93 4.07 7.83
CA LYS A 374 -16.95 5.07 7.51
C LYS A 374 -17.59 5.58 8.80
N ASP A 375 -17.68 4.71 9.80
CA ASP A 375 -18.11 5.04 11.15
C ASP A 375 -16.93 5.59 11.95
N TYR A 376 -15.70 5.06 11.85
CA TYR A 376 -14.56 5.57 12.63
C TYR A 376 -14.24 7.05 12.35
N LEU A 377 -14.13 7.45 11.07
CA LEU A 377 -13.95 8.88 10.75
C LEU A 377 -15.18 9.71 11.15
N ALA A 378 -16.39 9.13 11.09
CA ALA A 378 -17.61 9.80 11.51
C ALA A 378 -17.74 9.93 13.04
N GLU A 379 -17.19 8.99 13.80
CA GLU A 379 -17.09 8.99 15.26
C GLU A 379 -16.09 10.03 15.76
N LEU A 380 -15.05 10.29 14.97
CA LEU A 380 -14.07 11.33 15.25
C LEU A 380 -14.55 12.74 14.88
N GLN A 381 -15.59 12.86 14.04
CA GLN A 381 -16.13 14.17 13.66
C GLN A 381 -16.82 14.84 14.86
N GLN A 382 -16.34 16.03 15.20
CA GLN A 382 -16.89 16.84 16.29
C GLN A 382 -18.06 17.71 15.82
N SER A 383 -18.71 18.39 16.77
CA SER A 383 -19.88 19.23 16.51
C SER A 383 -19.59 20.41 15.58
N ASP A 384 -18.35 20.90 15.57
CA ASP A 384 -17.84 21.93 14.66
C ASP A 384 -17.49 21.39 13.25
N GLY A 385 -17.61 20.08 13.03
CA GLY A 385 -17.34 19.40 11.77
C GLY A 385 -15.90 18.91 11.58
N GLY A 386 -14.97 19.31 12.45
CA GLY A 386 -13.57 18.91 12.36
C GLY A 386 -13.34 17.50 12.89
N ILE A 387 -12.37 16.81 12.28
CA ILE A 387 -11.93 15.47 12.69
C ILE A 387 -10.92 15.59 13.83
N GLU A 388 -10.89 14.57 14.71
CA GLU A 388 -10.16 14.50 15.98
C GLU A 388 -10.82 15.29 17.13
N PRO A 389 -10.60 14.89 18.41
CA PRO A 389 -11.18 15.56 19.56
C PRO A 389 -10.85 17.05 19.61
N GLU A 390 -11.77 17.87 20.12
CA GLU A 390 -11.57 19.33 20.30
C GLU A 390 -10.37 19.69 21.20
N SER A 391 -9.89 18.74 22.02
CA SER A 391 -8.66 18.90 22.82
C SER A 391 -7.36 18.77 22.03
N SER A 392 -7.43 18.27 20.79
CA SER A 392 -6.28 18.22 19.88
C SER A 392 -5.98 19.63 19.35
N ASP A 393 -4.72 19.89 19.00
CA ASP A 393 -4.37 21.17 18.41
C ASP A 393 -5.02 21.37 17.04
N VAL A 394 -5.24 22.64 16.66
CA VAL A 394 -5.93 22.99 15.42
C VAL A 394 -5.22 22.46 14.17
N GLN A 395 -3.88 22.38 14.17
CA GLN A 395 -3.13 21.93 12.99
C GLN A 395 -3.35 20.44 12.73
N THR A 396 -3.32 19.61 13.78
CA THR A 396 -3.65 18.18 13.72
C THR A 396 -5.08 17.97 13.20
N ARG A 397 -6.05 18.74 13.71
CA ARG A 397 -7.46 18.65 13.30
C ARG A 397 -7.67 19.06 11.84
N VAL A 398 -7.00 20.13 11.37
CA VAL A 398 -6.99 20.54 9.96
C VAL A 398 -6.40 19.44 9.09
N TRP A 399 -5.28 18.85 9.49
CA TRP A 399 -4.62 17.79 8.73
C TRP A 399 -5.49 16.53 8.62
N ALA A 400 -6.01 16.02 9.74
CA ALA A 400 -6.90 14.87 9.76
C ALA A 400 -8.16 15.11 8.91
N SER A 401 -8.73 16.31 8.99
CA SER A 401 -9.89 16.72 8.20
C SER A 401 -9.58 16.75 6.69
N ALA A 402 -8.40 17.26 6.30
CA ALA A 402 -7.97 17.29 4.91
C ALA A 402 -7.83 15.89 4.30
N TYR A 403 -7.40 14.89 5.08
CA TYR A 403 -7.38 13.49 4.63
C TYR A 403 -8.75 12.82 4.63
N ALA A 404 -9.61 13.15 5.60
CA ALA A 404 -10.91 12.52 5.73
C ALA A 404 -11.87 12.88 4.59
N VAL A 405 -11.81 14.11 4.05
CA VAL A 405 -12.67 14.57 2.95
C VAL A 405 -12.58 13.66 1.70
N PRO A 406 -11.41 13.47 1.05
CA PRO A 406 -11.31 12.58 -0.11
C PRO A 406 -11.60 11.12 0.25
N ALA A 407 -11.22 10.66 1.45
CA ALA A 407 -11.50 9.31 1.94
C ALA A 407 -13.00 9.01 2.06
N ALA A 408 -13.78 9.95 2.59
CA ALA A 408 -15.23 9.82 2.75
C ALA A 408 -15.95 9.79 1.40
N LEU A 409 -15.41 10.49 0.40
CA LEU A 409 -15.91 10.52 -0.97
C LEU A 409 -15.43 9.35 -1.83
N GLY A 410 -14.52 8.51 -1.30
CA GLY A 410 -13.90 7.43 -2.06
C GLY A 410 -13.10 7.97 -3.25
N LYS A 411 -12.37 9.07 -3.10
CA LYS A 411 -11.49 9.61 -4.15
C LYS A 411 -10.03 9.39 -3.74
N SER A 412 -9.27 8.71 -4.60
CA SER A 412 -7.82 8.61 -4.42
C SER A 412 -7.12 9.88 -4.90
N TRP A 413 -5.88 10.14 -4.45
CA TRP A 413 -5.15 11.34 -4.89
C TRP A 413 -5.06 11.49 -6.41
N PRO A 414 -4.72 10.47 -7.22
CA PRO A 414 -4.69 10.62 -8.68
C PRO A 414 -6.01 11.15 -9.29
N MET A 415 -7.17 10.85 -8.69
CA MET A 415 -8.47 11.33 -9.19
C MET A 415 -8.71 12.83 -8.94
N LEU A 416 -7.89 13.45 -8.10
CA LEU A 416 -8.04 14.83 -7.65
C LEU A 416 -7.07 15.79 -8.34
N LEU A 417 -6.10 15.27 -9.09
CA LEU A 417 -5.05 16.06 -9.73
C LEU A 417 -5.41 16.34 -11.18
N GLN A 418 -5.51 17.62 -11.57
CA GLN A 418 -5.73 17.99 -12.96
C GLN A 418 -4.51 17.66 -13.83
N SER A 419 -4.73 17.12 -15.04
CA SER A 419 -3.64 16.81 -15.96
C SER A 419 -3.18 18.04 -16.77
N PHE A 420 -1.87 18.12 -17.03
CA PHE A 420 -1.22 19.09 -17.91
C PHE A 420 -0.29 18.37 -18.89
N GLU A 421 -0.04 19.00 -20.04
CA GLU A 421 0.89 18.45 -21.02
C GLU A 421 2.33 18.48 -20.51
N LYS A 422 3.07 17.40 -20.78
CA LYS A 422 4.49 17.28 -20.46
C LYS A 422 5.28 18.40 -21.11
N GLN A 423 6.07 19.11 -20.30
CA GLN A 423 6.97 20.16 -20.76
C GLN A 423 8.42 19.66 -20.79
N ASN A 424 9.24 20.28 -21.64
CA ASN A 424 10.68 20.05 -21.62
C ASN A 424 11.27 20.66 -20.34
N ILE A 425 11.86 19.81 -19.51
CA ILE A 425 12.62 20.25 -18.34
C ILE A 425 14.05 20.53 -18.80
N PRO A 426 14.57 21.77 -18.63
CA PRO A 426 15.97 22.06 -18.91
C PRO A 426 16.87 21.13 -18.10
N GLU A 427 17.96 20.67 -18.71
CA GLU A 427 18.98 19.92 -17.98
C GLU A 427 19.46 20.74 -16.78
N LYS A 428 19.73 20.05 -15.68
CA LYS A 428 20.33 20.66 -14.50
C LYS A 428 21.67 21.25 -14.91
N ILE A 429 21.79 22.58 -14.87
CA ILE A 429 23.09 23.22 -15.11
C ILE A 429 23.94 22.93 -13.88
N ASP A 430 24.78 21.91 -13.96
CA ASP A 430 25.85 21.67 -12.99
C ASP A 430 26.87 22.82 -13.13
N THR A 431 26.55 23.95 -12.50
CA THR A 431 27.55 24.99 -12.24
C THR A 431 28.48 24.48 -11.15
N ALA A 432 29.47 23.67 -11.56
CA ALA A 432 30.68 23.55 -10.78
C ALA A 432 31.17 24.98 -10.46
N PRO A 433 31.60 25.29 -9.23
CA PRO A 433 32.25 26.56 -8.93
C PRO A 433 33.35 26.78 -9.97
N PRO A 434 33.53 27.99 -10.52
CA PRO A 434 34.59 28.22 -11.49
C PRO A 434 35.90 27.75 -10.86
N VAL A 435 36.49 26.72 -11.45
CA VAL A 435 37.87 26.34 -11.17
C VAL A 435 38.67 27.55 -11.58
N ILE A 436 39.07 28.37 -10.60
CA ILE A 436 40.07 29.40 -10.79
C ILE A 436 41.34 28.63 -11.16
N GLN A 437 41.60 28.53 -12.47
CA GLN A 437 42.92 28.14 -12.94
C GLN A 437 43.91 29.14 -12.35
N PRO A 438 45.01 28.68 -11.70
CA PRO A 438 46.05 29.60 -11.29
C PRO A 438 46.54 30.33 -12.53
N ALA A 439 46.43 31.66 -12.53
CA ALA A 439 47.03 32.49 -13.56
C ALA A 439 48.53 32.16 -13.64
N ALA A 440 49.02 31.92 -14.86
CA ALA A 440 50.43 31.75 -15.12
C ALA A 440 51.19 32.97 -14.56
N THR A 441 52.03 32.72 -13.56
CA THR A 441 52.86 33.76 -12.93
C THR A 441 53.98 34.12 -13.91
N THR A 442 53.89 35.28 -14.53
CA THR A 442 55.00 35.89 -15.27
C THR A 442 56.04 36.39 -14.27
N THR A 443 57.16 35.70 -14.19
CA THR A 443 58.34 36.10 -13.41
C THR A 443 58.92 37.40 -13.97
N ILE A 444 58.83 38.49 -13.21
CA ILE A 444 59.65 39.69 -13.42
C ILE A 444 60.72 39.70 -12.33
N THR A 445 61.98 39.62 -12.77
CA THR A 445 63.19 39.75 -11.96
C THR A 445 63.46 41.20 -11.59
N THR A 446 63.67 41.47 -10.29
CA THR A 446 64.17 42.76 -9.77
C THR A 446 65.40 42.50 -8.89
N PRO A 447 66.48 43.31 -8.99
CA PRO A 447 67.77 42.98 -8.41
C PRO A 447 67.93 43.37 -6.92
N SER A 448 68.87 42.66 -6.30
CA SER A 448 69.32 42.69 -4.90
C SER A 448 70.08 43.98 -4.51
N ILE A 449 69.80 44.51 -3.30
CA ILE A 449 70.70 45.35 -2.49
C ILE A 449 70.58 44.93 -1.00
N ALA A 450 71.72 44.95 -0.31
CA ALA A 450 72.04 44.25 0.94
C ALA A 450 71.88 45.06 2.26
N SER A 451 71.58 44.33 3.35
CA SER A 451 72.06 44.38 4.77
C SER A 451 72.00 45.72 5.57
N VAL A 452 71.72 45.85 6.90
CA VAL A 452 72.05 45.11 8.16
C VAL A 452 71.06 45.59 9.33
N PRO A 453 71.21 45.34 10.67
CA PRO A 453 70.45 44.38 11.52
C PRO A 453 69.66 44.93 12.77
N THR A 454 69.18 43.98 13.61
CA THR A 454 68.92 43.95 15.09
C THR A 454 67.49 44.13 15.70
N THR A 455 66.79 43.00 15.99
CA THR A 455 66.33 42.38 17.30
C THR A 455 65.55 43.21 18.37
N PRO A 456 64.64 42.67 19.27
CA PRO A 456 63.72 41.48 19.27
C PRO A 456 62.27 41.63 19.87
N SER A 457 61.44 40.58 19.63
CA SER A 457 60.39 39.90 20.49
C SER A 457 59.03 40.59 20.76
N LEU A 458 57.86 39.94 21.00
CA LEU A 458 57.45 38.60 21.53
C LEU A 458 56.10 38.14 20.90
N GLN A 459 55.98 36.85 20.52
CA GLN A 459 55.10 35.77 21.05
C GLN A 459 53.69 35.60 20.45
N GLU A 460 53.43 34.42 19.85
CA GLU A 460 52.32 33.54 20.26
C GLU A 460 52.59 32.07 19.87
N LYS A 461 52.05 31.14 20.68
CA LYS A 461 52.42 29.73 20.82
C LYS A 461 51.66 28.77 19.90
N GLN A 462 52.31 27.62 19.70
CA GLN A 462 51.96 26.49 18.84
C GLN A 462 51.12 25.40 19.55
N LYS A 463 50.27 24.78 18.73
CA LYS A 463 49.64 23.43 18.73
C LYS A 463 50.22 22.35 19.65
N VAL A 464 49.33 21.55 20.26
CA VAL A 464 49.56 20.12 20.61
C VAL A 464 48.27 19.32 20.36
N GLU A 465 48.44 18.06 19.97
CA GLU A 465 47.54 17.12 19.33
C GLU A 465 47.45 15.81 20.17
N VAL A 466 46.43 14.96 19.91
CA VAL A 466 46.33 13.48 20.18
C VAL A 466 45.79 13.03 21.58
N PRO A 467 45.13 11.84 21.80
CA PRO A 467 44.35 10.88 20.97
C PRO A 467 42.96 10.44 21.53
N LEU A 468 42.24 9.64 20.73
CA LEU A 468 41.10 8.78 21.10
C LEU A 468 41.47 7.57 21.97
N THR A 469 40.56 7.15 22.88
CA THR A 469 40.43 5.77 23.39
C THR A 469 38.98 5.41 23.70
N ALA A 470 38.57 4.20 23.31
CA ALA A 470 37.28 3.56 23.54
C ALA A 470 37.17 2.84 24.90
N ARG A 471 35.94 2.68 25.43
CA ARG A 471 35.50 1.67 26.42
C ARG A 471 33.96 1.71 26.54
N SER A 472 33.23 0.69 26.09
CA SER A 472 32.79 -0.55 26.76
C SER A 472 31.47 -0.44 27.53
N LEU A 473 30.47 -1.20 27.05
CA LEU A 473 29.18 -1.55 27.70
C LEU A 473 29.37 -2.28 29.06
N PRO A 474 28.35 -2.25 29.93
CA PRO A 474 28.12 -3.34 30.87
C PRO A 474 26.78 -4.06 30.66
N LEU A 475 26.85 -5.40 30.75
CA LEU A 475 25.77 -6.36 30.97
C LEU A 475 25.63 -6.60 32.49
N LEU A 476 24.41 -6.73 33.01
CA LEU A 476 24.15 -7.59 34.18
C LEU A 476 22.68 -8.06 34.23
N ILE A 477 22.54 -9.31 34.70
CA ILE A 477 21.41 -10.23 34.60
C ILE A 477 20.70 -10.38 35.97
N ASP A 478 19.37 -10.31 35.92
CA ASP A 478 18.30 -11.13 36.58
C ASP A 478 18.18 -11.29 38.12
N ARG A 479 16.98 -10.99 38.66
CA ARG A 479 16.06 -11.97 39.29
C ARG A 479 14.71 -11.38 39.78
N GLN A 480 13.67 -12.20 39.63
CA GLN A 480 12.24 -12.05 39.95
C GLN A 480 11.87 -11.69 41.41
N THR A 481 10.76 -10.96 41.62
CA THR A 481 9.53 -11.43 42.30
C THR A 481 8.41 -10.37 42.29
N ALA A 482 7.17 -10.85 42.30
CA ALA A 482 5.92 -10.11 42.06
C ALA A 482 5.44 -9.26 43.26
N ALA A 483 4.80 -8.12 42.98
CA ALA A 483 3.69 -7.58 43.77
C ALA A 483 2.92 -6.48 42.99
N VAL A 484 1.60 -6.51 43.14
CA VAL A 484 0.57 -5.63 42.59
C VAL A 484 0.56 -4.27 43.31
N ALA A 485 0.58 -3.14 42.58
CA ALA A 485 -0.08 -1.87 42.95
C ALA A 485 0.06 -0.77 41.88
N SER A 486 -1.10 -0.26 41.40
CA SER A 486 -1.43 1.09 40.91
C SER A 486 -0.37 1.95 40.19
N ALA A 487 -0.56 2.17 38.89
CA ALA A 487 0.12 3.22 38.11
C ALA A 487 -0.69 4.53 38.08
N PRO A 488 -0.05 5.71 38.24
CA PRO A 488 -0.69 7.01 38.04
C PRO A 488 -0.77 7.35 36.54
N THR A 489 -1.87 7.98 36.18
CA THR A 489 -2.18 8.57 34.88
C THR A 489 -1.21 9.70 34.53
N GLY A 490 -0.69 9.68 33.30
CA GLY A 490 -0.10 10.86 32.65
C GLY A 490 1.37 10.70 32.27
N SER A 491 1.67 10.09 31.11
CA SER A 491 2.95 10.31 30.40
C SER A 491 3.02 9.68 28.98
N LEU A 492 2.00 8.97 28.50
CA LEU A 492 2.09 8.27 27.19
C LEU A 492 1.91 9.18 25.96
N PHE A 493 1.35 10.38 26.11
CA PHE A 493 1.05 11.27 24.98
C PHE A 493 2.25 12.07 24.44
N LYS A 494 3.31 12.29 25.24
CA LYS A 494 4.46 13.09 24.81
C LYS A 494 5.44 12.30 23.92
N GLY A 495 5.60 10.99 24.16
CA GLY A 495 6.50 10.14 23.37
C GLY A 495 6.00 9.83 21.95
N VAL A 496 4.67 9.79 21.77
CA VAL A 496 4.03 9.63 20.46
C VAL A 496 4.09 10.95 19.67
N TRP A 497 3.91 12.09 20.36
CA TRP A 497 4.03 13.43 19.78
C TRP A 497 5.44 13.73 19.24
N ASP A 498 6.49 13.46 20.01
CA ASP A 498 7.87 13.73 19.58
C ASP A 498 8.34 12.78 18.45
N SER A 499 7.77 11.57 18.36
CA SER A 499 8.05 10.63 17.27
C SER A 499 7.32 10.98 15.97
N MET A 500 6.09 11.52 16.04
CA MET A 500 5.33 11.97 14.87
C MET A 500 5.84 13.32 14.34
N VAL A 501 6.24 14.24 15.22
CA VAL A 501 6.87 15.51 14.80
C VAL A 501 8.26 15.25 14.22
N ALA A 502 9.06 14.33 14.77
CA ALA A 502 10.34 13.95 14.18
C ALA A 502 10.19 13.25 12.81
N PHE A 503 9.09 12.53 12.57
CA PHE A 503 8.80 11.87 11.29
C PHE A 503 8.22 12.81 10.21
N PHE A 504 7.94 14.09 10.50
CA PHE A 504 7.50 15.06 9.48
C PHE A 504 8.23 16.41 9.50
N THR A 505 9.09 16.68 10.50
CA THR A 505 9.98 17.85 10.52
C THR A 505 11.45 17.53 10.20
N HIS A 506 11.80 16.24 10.14
CA HIS A 506 13.03 15.75 9.50
C HIS A 506 12.78 15.08 8.14
N TRP A 507 11.62 15.30 7.50
CA TRP A 507 11.31 14.81 6.14
C TRP A 507 10.78 15.87 5.19
#